data_AF-A0A967P719-F1
#
_entry.id   AF-A0A967P719-F1
#
_cell.length_a   1.000
_cell.length_b   1.000
_cell.length_c   1.000
_cell.angle_alpha   90.00
_cell.angle_beta   90.00
_cell.angle_gamma   90.00
#
_symmetry.space_group_name_H-M   'P 1'
#
loop_
_entity.id
_entity.type
_entity.pdbx_description
1 polymer ?
#
loop_
_entity_poly.entity_id
_entity_poly.type
_entity_poly.pdbx_seq_one_letter_code
_entity_poly.pdbx_strand_id
1 'polypeptide(L)' 'MLIINDSLNISWLGHGGLRINFKDKQIFIDPYKVSEGSADLILVTHSHLRHLSVEDINRLKKDNTI' A
#
# COMPACT_ATOMS: atom_id res chain seq x y z
N MET A 1 17.19 0.24 -28.47
CA MET A 1 17.34 -0.03 -27.02
C MET A 1 16.18 0.63 -26.31
N LEU A 2 15.11 -0.11 -26.01
CA LEU A 2 13.97 0.41 -25.26
C LEU A 2 14.29 0.28 -23.78
N ILE A 3 14.57 1.41 -23.12
CA ILE A 3 14.62 1.46 -21.66
C ILE A 3 13.18 1.68 -21.20
N ILE A 4 12.52 0.61 -20.76
CA ILE A 4 11.25 0.75 -20.04
C ILE A 4 11.63 1.10 -18.60
N ASN A 5 11.63 2.39 -18.28
CA ASN A 5 11.80 2.84 -16.90
C ASN A 5 10.50 2.53 -16.15
N ASP A 6 10.55 1.61 -15.19
CA ASP A 6 9.41 1.33 -14.32
C ASP A 6 8.94 2.62 -13.65
N SER A 7 7.73 3.08 -13.97
CA SER A 7 7.22 4.37 -13.50
C SER A 7 6.76 4.28 -12.05
N LEU A 8 7.43 5.03 -11.16
CA LEU A 8 7.03 5.16 -9.77
C LEU A 8 5.82 6.09 -9.65
N ASN A 9 4.70 5.56 -9.17
CA ASN A 9 3.50 6.35 -8.86
C ASN A 9 3.24 6.31 -7.36
N ILE A 10 3.09 7.48 -6.75
CA ILE A 10 2.80 7.62 -5.32
C ILE A 10 1.49 8.39 -5.16
N SER A 11 0.57 7.83 -4.38
CA SER A 11 -0.69 8.48 -4.00
C SER A 11 -0.75 8.63 -2.49
N TRP A 12 -1.08 9.84 -2.03
CA TRP A 12 -1.31 10.08 -0.61
C TRP A 12 -2.71 9.63 -0.22
N LEU A 13 -2.80 8.81 0.83
CA LEU A 13 -4.07 8.27 1.35
C LEU A 13 -4.63 9.10 2.51
N GLY A 14 -3.86 10.07 3.00
CA GLY A 14 -4.16 10.84 4.21
C GLY A 14 -3.31 10.41 5.42
N HIS A 15 -3.15 11.30 6.40
CA HIS A 15 -2.29 11.08 7.57
C HIS A 15 -0.87 10.65 7.15
N GLY A 16 -0.37 9.51 7.63
CA GLY A 16 0.89 8.90 7.20
C GLY A 16 0.76 7.87 6.07
N GLY A 17 -0.43 7.69 5.51
CA GLY A 17 -0.74 6.64 4.55
C GLY A 17 -0.28 6.98 3.13
N LEU A 18 0.36 6.01 2.46
CA LEU A 18 0.77 6.09 1.06
C LEU A 18 0.36 4.83 0.30
N ARG A 19 -0.01 4.99 -0.96
CA ARG A 19 -0.06 3.90 -1.94
C ARG A 19 1.03 4.12 -2.98
N ILE A 20 1.81 3.10 -3.25
CA ILE A 20 2.90 3.13 -4.22
C ILE A 20 2.63 2.05 -5.28
N ASN A 21 2.68 2.44 -6.56
CA ASN A 21 2.72 1.48 -7.66
C ASN A 21 4.10 1.53 -8.30
N PHE A 22 4.81 0.40 -8.30
CA PHE A 22 6.15 0.28 -8.85
C PHE A 22 6.44 -1.16 -9.28
N LYS A 23 7.00 -1.38 -10.48
CA LYS A 23 7.35 -2.72 -10.99
C LYS A 23 6.19 -3.73 -10.89
N ASP A 24 4.99 -3.33 -11.31
CA ASP A 24 3.76 -4.11 -11.21
C ASP A 24 3.37 -4.55 -9.79
N LYS A 25 3.94 -3.90 -8.77
CA LYS A 25 3.57 -4.10 -7.36
C LYS A 25 2.77 -2.93 -6.85
N GLN A 26 1.69 -3.25 -6.14
CA GLN A 26 0.90 -2.28 -5.41
C GLN A 26 1.23 -2.40 -3.92
N ILE A 27 1.84 -1.35 -3.36
CA ILE A 27 2.34 -1.31 -1.99
C ILE A 27 1.51 -0.29 -1.21
N PHE A 28 1.09 -0.66 -0.01
CA PHE A 28 0.42 0.26 0.93
C PHE A 28 1.29 0.46 2.16
N ILE A 29 1.50 1.72 2.54
CA ILE A 29 2.17 2.11 3.77
C ILE A 29 1.12 2.74 4.68
N ASP A 30 1.04 2.28 5.93
CA ASP A 30 0.12 2.77 6.97
C ASP A 30 -1.34 2.94 6.47
N PRO A 31 -1.96 1.89 5.90
CA PRO A 31 -3.33 2.01 5.38
C PRO A 31 -4.31 2.30 6.51
N TYR A 32 -5.12 3.36 6.33
CA TYR A 32 -6.18 3.75 7.27
C TYR A 32 -7.34 4.37 6.52
N LYS A 33 -8.55 3.82 6.70
CA LYS A 33 -9.78 4.24 6.00
C LYS A 33 -9.68 4.16 4.48
N VAL A 34 -9.06 3.09 3.97
CA VAL A 34 -8.91 2.84 2.54
C VAL A 34 -10.13 2.04 2.06
N SER A 35 -10.84 2.57 1.07
CA SER A 35 -12.08 1.97 0.55
C SER A 35 -11.87 0.74 -0.31
N GLU A 36 -10.77 0.69 -1.07
CA GLU A 36 -10.52 -0.35 -2.07
C GLU A 36 -9.03 -0.55 -2.38
N GLY A 37 -8.71 -1.71 -2.96
CA GLY A 37 -7.38 -2.04 -3.45
C GLY A 37 -6.99 -3.48 -3.16
N SER A 38 -5.84 -3.87 -3.70
CA SER A 38 -5.20 -5.15 -3.39
C SER A 38 -3.71 -4.93 -3.27
N ALA A 39 -3.11 -5.30 -2.14
CA ALA A 39 -1.70 -5.05 -1.87
C ALA A 39 -0.86 -6.27 -2.19
N ASP A 40 0.29 -6.09 -2.84
CA ASP A 40 1.36 -7.07 -2.85
C ASP A 40 2.19 -7.00 -1.56
N LEU A 41 2.32 -5.80 -0.99
CA LEU A 41 3.08 -5.55 0.23
C LEU A 41 2.35 -4.51 1.08
N ILE A 42 2.21 -4.79 2.38
CA ILE A 42 1.69 -3.83 3.36
C ILE A 42 2.76 -3.53 4.40
N LEU A 43 3.15 -2.26 4.51
CA LEU A 43 4.13 -1.81 5.50
C LEU A 43 3.41 -0.99 6.57
N VAL A 44 3.68 -1.31 7.83
CA VAL A 44 3.20 -0.55 8.98
C VAL A 44 4.40 -0.01 9.74
N THR A 45 4.42 1.31 9.94
CA THR A 45 5.55 1.99 10.58
C THR A 45 5.60 1.76 12.09
N HIS A 46 4.44 1.80 12.76
CA HIS A 46 4.31 1.58 14.20
C HIS A 46 2.86 1.26 14.62
N SER A 47 2.66 0.74 15.83
CA SER A 47 1.39 0.19 16.33
C SER A 47 0.40 1.21 16.88
N HIS A 48 0.22 2.34 16.20
CA HIS A 48 -0.87 3.29 16.49
C HIS A 48 -2.08 3.03 15.59
N LEU A 49 -3.30 3.24 16.10
CA LEU A 49 -4.55 2.87 15.40
C LEU A 49 -4.72 3.48 13.99
N ARG A 50 -4.12 4.66 13.72
CA ARG A 50 -4.17 5.32 12.40
C ARG A 50 -3.05 4.90 11.44
N HIS A 51 -2.24 3.93 11.83
CA HIS A 51 -1.15 3.33 11.05
C HIS A 51 -1.31 1.81 10.94
N LEU A 52 -1.79 1.16 12.00
CA LEU A 52 -2.09 -0.27 12.08
C LEU A 52 -3.62 -0.51 12.08
N SER A 53 -4.28 -0.30 10.95
CA SER A 53 -5.69 -0.64 10.80
C SER A 53 -5.85 -2.09 10.36
N VAL A 54 -6.16 -2.99 11.31
CA VAL A 54 -6.39 -4.42 11.02
C VAL A 54 -7.53 -4.62 10.00
N GLU A 55 -8.53 -3.74 10.03
CA GLU A 55 -9.65 -3.75 9.09
C GLU A 55 -9.17 -3.47 7.65
N ASP A 56 -8.41 -2.39 7.45
CA ASP A 56 -7.89 -2.03 6.13
C ASP A 56 -6.86 -3.05 5.63
N ILE A 57 -6.01 -3.58 6.51
CA ILE A 57 -5.05 -4.64 6.18
C ILE A 57 -5.79 -5.88 5.66
N ASN A 58 -6.84 -6.31 6.36
CA ASN A 58 -7.63 -7.47 5.95
C ASN A 58 -8.42 -7.22 4.66
N ARG A 59 -8.84 -5.98 4.40
CA ARG A 59 -9.51 -5.59 3.14
C ARG A 59 -8.54 -5.62 1.96
N LEU A 60 -7.29 -5.17 2.17
CA LEU A 60 -6.30 -5.00 1.11
C LEU A 60 -5.49 -6.28 0.83
N LYS A 61 -5.35 -7.19 1.79
CA LYS A 61 -4.54 -8.40 1.61
C LYS A 61 -5.20 -9.38 0.64
N LYS A 62 -4.37 -10.02 -0.16
CA LYS A 62 -4.64 -11.20 -1.00
C LYS A 62 -3.77 -12.37 -0.52
N ASP A 63 -3.97 -13.55 -1.07
CA ASP A 63 -3.29 -14.79 -0.63
C ASP A 63 -1.76 -14.68 -0.56
N ASN A 64 -1.16 -13.89 -1.46
CA ASN A 64 0.28 -13.68 -1.54
C ASN A 64 0.74 -12.30 -1.06
N THR A 65 -0.08 -11.56 -0.31
CA THR A 65 0.36 -10.31 0.32
C THR A 65 1.39 -10.62 1.39
N ILE A 66 2.47 -9.83 1.38
CA ILE A 66 3.49 -9.83 2.42
C ILE A 66 3.23 -8.68 3.39
#